data_AF-A0A9X4KLV0-F1
#
_entry.id   AF-A0A9X4KLV0-F1
#
_cell.length_a   1.000
_cell.length_b   1.000
_cell.length_c   1.000
_cell.angle_alpha   90.00
_cell.angle_beta   90.00
_cell.angle_gamma   90.00
#
_symmetry.space_group_name_H-M   'P 1'
#
loop_
_entity.id
_entity.type
_entity.pdbx_description
1 polymer ?
#
loop_
_entity_poly.entity_id
_entity_poly.type
_entity_poly.pdbx_seq_one_letter_code
_entity_poly.pdbx_strand_id
1 'polypeptide(L)'
;MWTKLAEGHLDGWINDEPEVKWKGNIAMAELYKHDPFLTGHSAMTYNSNAYFRNISEAGKELGLAADDWIALSPPASADSRGTDAAFEIPYVFAIPGNAASADAAWELLKYIMSPSQANRLVRFNYGSTLPTVAAEEAKESERSAVFYRTAVDPAYVLEVAERNADPVYKELVNAAWSEAYKRTQNLGDEALDVPALLKAMQAMAEEKLAAARSGSTASTGGTP
;
A
#
# COMPACT_ATOMS: atom_id res chain seq x y z
N MET A 1 -11.56 -15.62 -1.96
CA MET A 1 -10.25 -14.92 -2.06
C MET A 1 -9.13 -15.78 -1.48
N TRP A 2 -9.16 -16.11 -0.19
CA TRP A 2 -8.13 -16.92 0.47
C TRP A 2 -7.85 -18.29 -0.16
N THR A 3 -8.87 -18.98 -0.69
CA THR A 3 -8.68 -20.24 -1.43
C THR A 3 -7.80 -20.05 -2.66
N LYS A 4 -8.05 -19.01 -3.46
CA LYS A 4 -7.24 -18.69 -4.65
C LYS A 4 -5.82 -18.26 -4.30
N LEU A 5 -5.64 -17.62 -3.14
CA LEU A 5 -4.32 -17.22 -2.65
C LEU A 5 -3.51 -18.46 -2.20
N ALA A 6 -4.15 -19.40 -1.50
CA ALA A 6 -3.54 -20.67 -1.14
C ALA A 6 -3.22 -21.53 -2.37
N GLU A 7 -4.15 -21.65 -3.33
CA GLU A 7 -3.93 -22.29 -4.63
C GLU A 7 -2.76 -21.64 -5.37
N GLY A 8 -2.76 -20.31 -5.50
CA GLY A 8 -1.66 -19.60 -6.15
C GLY A 8 -0.30 -19.79 -5.46
N HIS A 9 -0.27 -19.93 -4.14
CA HIS A 9 0.96 -20.25 -3.42
C HIS A 9 1.41 -21.71 -3.65
N LEU A 10 0.47 -22.67 -3.66
CA LEU A 10 0.75 -24.09 -3.90
C LEU A 10 1.18 -24.36 -5.35
N ASP A 11 0.57 -23.65 -6.30
CA ASP A 11 0.84 -23.77 -7.73
C ASP A 11 2.04 -22.92 -8.19
N GLY A 12 2.71 -22.21 -7.26
CA GLY A 12 3.91 -21.41 -7.52
C GLY A 12 3.66 -20.12 -8.30
N TRP A 13 2.42 -19.63 -8.34
CA TRP A 13 2.04 -18.38 -9.00
C TRP A 13 2.29 -17.16 -8.11
N ILE A 14 2.43 -17.38 -6.80
CA ILE A 14 2.85 -16.38 -5.82
C ILE A 14 4.23 -16.79 -5.33
N ASN A 15 5.22 -15.92 -5.49
CA ASN A 15 6.57 -16.18 -5.01
C ASN A 15 6.56 -16.33 -3.48
N ASP A 16 7.18 -17.41 -3.00
CA ASP A 16 7.27 -17.81 -1.59
C ASP A 16 8.73 -17.87 -1.09
N GLU A 17 9.63 -17.16 -1.77
CA GLU A 17 11.04 -17.11 -1.37
C GLU A 17 11.14 -16.62 0.09
N PRO A 18 11.88 -17.35 0.94
CA PRO A 18 11.96 -17.01 2.35
C PRO A 18 12.56 -15.62 2.52
N GLU A 19 11.98 -14.85 3.45
CA GLU A 19 12.51 -13.52 3.77
C GLU A 19 13.99 -13.62 4.12
N VAL A 20 14.82 -12.90 3.37
CA VAL A 20 16.27 -12.93 3.58
C VAL A 20 16.59 -12.24 4.90
N LYS A 21 17.08 -13.02 5.88
CA LYS A 21 17.50 -12.49 7.18
C LYS A 21 18.86 -11.83 7.06
N TRP A 22 18.81 -10.52 6.95
CA TRP A 22 19.95 -9.64 6.80
C TRP A 22 20.68 -9.38 8.13
N LYS A 23 22.02 -9.39 8.12
CA LYS A 23 22.86 -8.95 9.25
C LYS A 23 23.82 -7.85 8.79
N GLY A 24 23.71 -6.66 9.39
CA GLY A 24 24.56 -5.51 9.08
C GLY A 24 24.04 -4.65 7.93
N ASN A 25 24.91 -3.79 7.39
CA ASN A 25 24.56 -2.91 6.27
C ASN A 25 24.66 -3.67 4.94
N ILE A 26 23.63 -3.57 4.11
CA ILE A 26 23.59 -4.19 2.78
C ILE A 26 23.47 -3.09 1.73
N ALA A 27 24.21 -3.26 0.64
CA ALA A 27 24.13 -2.36 -0.49
C ALA A 27 22.77 -2.54 -1.20
N MET A 28 22.17 -1.45 -1.66
CA MET A 28 20.90 -1.50 -2.41
C MET A 28 20.95 -2.46 -3.62
N ALA A 29 22.09 -2.53 -4.30
CA ALA A 29 22.29 -3.45 -5.43
C ALA A 29 22.13 -4.93 -5.04
N GLU A 30 22.52 -5.32 -3.82
CA GLU A 30 22.29 -6.67 -3.32
C GLU A 30 20.82 -6.88 -2.98
N LEU A 31 20.11 -5.88 -2.45
CA LEU A 31 18.68 -5.98 -2.20
C LEU A 31 17.87 -6.21 -3.50
N TYR A 32 18.24 -5.56 -4.60
CA TYR A 32 17.54 -5.77 -5.88
C TYR A 32 17.65 -7.22 -6.39
N LYS A 33 18.75 -7.93 -6.09
CA LYS A 33 18.94 -9.34 -6.48
C LYS A 33 18.03 -10.32 -5.73
N HIS A 34 17.41 -9.86 -4.64
CA HIS A 34 16.45 -10.63 -3.87
C HIS A 34 15.02 -10.18 -4.07
N ASP A 35 14.79 -9.25 -5.01
CA ASP A 35 13.45 -8.86 -5.40
C ASP A 35 12.98 -9.78 -6.56
N PRO A 36 11.93 -10.60 -6.35
CA PRO A 36 11.46 -11.52 -7.38
C PRO A 36 11.02 -10.83 -8.67
N PHE A 37 10.47 -9.63 -8.58
CA PHE A 37 10.01 -8.91 -9.77
C PHE A 37 11.19 -8.35 -10.55
N LEU A 38 12.17 -7.74 -9.88
CA LEU A 38 13.35 -7.16 -10.54
C LEU A 38 14.27 -8.23 -11.17
N THR A 39 14.22 -9.46 -10.64
CA THR A 39 15.00 -10.61 -11.14
C THR A 39 14.24 -11.48 -12.14
N GLY A 40 12.96 -11.18 -12.42
CA GLY A 40 12.13 -11.93 -13.36
C GLY A 40 11.58 -13.26 -12.82
N HIS A 41 11.73 -13.53 -11.51
CA HIS A 41 11.09 -14.67 -10.85
C HIS A 41 9.61 -14.45 -10.56
N SER A 42 9.12 -13.20 -10.62
CA SER A 42 7.70 -12.87 -10.56
C SER A 42 7.29 -12.02 -11.76
N ALA A 43 6.18 -12.38 -12.41
CA ALA A 43 5.62 -11.63 -13.53
C ALA A 43 4.92 -10.32 -13.09
N MET A 44 4.53 -10.21 -11.82
CA MET A 44 3.79 -9.07 -11.29
C MET A 44 4.25 -8.73 -9.87
N THR A 45 4.07 -7.47 -9.49
CA THR A 45 4.28 -6.99 -8.12
C THR A 45 3.22 -5.96 -7.75
N TYR A 46 2.96 -5.82 -6.45
CA TYR A 46 2.06 -4.81 -5.91
C TYR A 46 2.83 -3.92 -4.93
N ASN A 47 3.08 -2.67 -5.33
CA ASN A 47 3.94 -1.73 -4.61
C ASN A 47 3.47 -0.29 -4.81
N SER A 48 3.94 0.61 -3.96
CA SER A 48 3.71 2.05 -4.12
C SER A 48 4.55 2.65 -5.25
N ASN A 49 4.23 3.89 -5.64
CA ASN A 49 5.01 4.61 -6.66
C ASN A 49 6.50 4.78 -6.30
N ALA A 50 6.88 4.72 -5.01
CA ALA A 50 8.26 4.80 -4.56
C ALA A 50 9.13 3.67 -5.17
N TYR A 51 8.52 2.54 -5.49
CA TYR A 51 9.19 1.40 -6.10
C TYR A 51 9.68 1.66 -7.53
N PHE A 52 9.19 2.70 -8.21
CA PHE A 52 9.75 3.14 -9.50
C PHE A 52 11.23 3.52 -9.39
N ARG A 53 11.67 3.98 -8.21
CA ARG A 53 13.10 4.20 -7.94
C ARG A 53 13.88 2.90 -8.07
N ASN A 54 13.40 1.87 -7.39
CA ASN A 54 14.06 0.57 -7.33
C ASN A 54 14.13 -0.05 -8.72
N ILE A 55 13.06 0.03 -9.51
CA ILE A 55 13.07 -0.45 -10.90
C ILE A 55 14.10 0.31 -11.76
N SER A 56 14.13 1.64 -11.68
CA SER A 56 15.07 2.47 -12.45
C SER A 56 16.53 2.24 -12.04
N GLU A 57 16.80 2.12 -10.74
CA GLU A 57 18.14 1.83 -10.21
C GLU A 57 18.58 0.40 -10.52
N ALA A 58 17.69 -0.58 -10.34
CA ALA A 58 17.94 -1.97 -10.69
C ALA A 58 18.14 -2.15 -12.19
N GLY A 59 17.49 -1.35 -13.05
CA GLY A 59 17.74 -1.37 -14.50
C GLY A 59 19.19 -1.12 -14.87
N LYS A 60 19.93 -0.32 -14.09
CA LYS A 60 21.36 -0.05 -14.30
C LYS A 60 22.24 -1.24 -13.90
N GLU A 61 21.81 -2.02 -12.91
CA GLU A 61 22.59 -3.10 -12.30
C GLU A 61 22.25 -4.49 -12.89
N LEU A 62 20.96 -4.72 -13.16
CA LEU A 62 20.38 -5.99 -13.60
C LEU A 62 19.97 -5.99 -15.08
N GLY A 63 20.03 -4.83 -15.75
CA GLY A 63 19.69 -4.70 -17.16
C GLY A 63 18.19 -4.66 -17.48
N LEU A 64 17.34 -4.46 -16.47
CA LEU A 64 15.90 -4.27 -16.66
C LEU A 64 15.63 -2.94 -17.39
N ALA A 65 15.20 -3.00 -18.65
CA ALA A 65 14.90 -1.82 -19.42
C ALA A 65 13.56 -1.22 -18.97
N ALA A 66 13.41 0.08 -19.24
CA ALA A 66 12.16 0.78 -18.99
C ALA A 66 10.98 0.05 -19.67
N ASP A 67 11.17 -0.41 -20.90
CA ASP A 67 10.12 -1.00 -21.75
C ASP A 67 9.78 -2.46 -21.42
N ASP A 68 10.49 -3.08 -20.47
CA ASP A 68 10.22 -4.44 -20.03
C ASP A 68 9.04 -4.53 -19.05
N TRP A 69 8.49 -3.39 -18.60
CA TRP A 69 7.40 -3.34 -17.63
C TRP A 69 6.44 -2.18 -17.84
N ILE A 70 5.22 -2.37 -17.32
CA ILE A 70 4.14 -1.38 -17.30
C ILE A 70 3.57 -1.26 -15.89
N ALA A 71 2.96 -0.11 -15.60
CA ALA A 71 2.19 0.10 -14.37
C ALA A 71 0.70 0.11 -14.69
N LEU A 72 -0.09 -0.57 -13.85
CA LEU A 72 -1.54 -0.70 -13.99
C LEU A 72 -2.21 -0.25 -12.68
N SER A 73 -3.44 0.28 -12.77
CA SER A 73 -4.22 0.57 -11.56
C SER A 73 -4.77 -0.75 -11.00
N PRO A 74 -4.70 -0.94 -9.68
CA PRO A 74 -5.33 -2.10 -9.07
C PRO A 74 -6.85 -2.03 -9.26
N PRO A 75 -7.53 -3.15 -9.51
CA PRO A 75 -8.99 -3.16 -9.57
C PRO A 75 -9.56 -3.05 -8.16
N ALA A 76 -10.35 -2.02 -7.84
CA ALA A 76 -11.03 -1.94 -6.55
C ALA A 76 -12.07 -3.05 -6.34
N SER A 77 -12.69 -3.54 -7.42
CA SER A 77 -13.56 -4.72 -7.39
C SER A 77 -13.80 -5.29 -8.81
N ALA A 78 -14.46 -6.44 -8.90
CA ALA A 78 -14.87 -7.01 -10.19
C ALA A 78 -15.80 -6.08 -10.99
N ASP A 79 -16.63 -5.32 -10.26
CA ASP A 79 -17.63 -4.39 -10.80
C ASP A 79 -17.10 -2.95 -10.94
N SER A 80 -15.91 -2.68 -10.38
CA SER A 80 -15.29 -1.34 -10.36
C SER A 80 -13.82 -1.42 -10.82
N ARG A 81 -13.63 -1.98 -12.02
CA ARG A 81 -12.32 -1.98 -12.68
C ARG A 81 -11.94 -0.54 -13.06
N GLY A 82 -10.82 -0.05 -12.55
CA GLY A 82 -10.32 1.30 -12.82
C GLY A 82 -10.64 2.34 -11.74
N THR A 83 -11.39 1.99 -10.70
CA THR A 83 -11.38 2.74 -9.43
C THR A 83 -10.38 2.07 -8.49
N ASP A 84 -9.70 2.86 -7.67
CA ASP A 84 -8.75 2.37 -6.69
C ASP A 84 -9.33 2.49 -5.27
N ALA A 85 -9.17 1.43 -4.49
CA ALA A 85 -9.49 1.37 -3.08
C ALA A 85 -8.27 1.72 -2.21
N ALA A 86 -7.06 1.63 -2.77
CA ALA A 86 -5.78 1.93 -2.15
C ALA A 86 -5.45 3.42 -2.31
N PHE A 87 -6.26 4.27 -1.69
CA PHE A 87 -5.92 5.69 -1.56
C PHE A 87 -5.09 5.92 -0.30
N GLU A 88 -3.88 6.43 -0.48
CA GLU A 88 -2.99 6.84 0.62
C GLU A 88 -2.70 8.34 0.50
N ILE A 89 -2.83 9.06 1.61
CA ILE A 89 -2.31 10.42 1.75
C ILE A 89 -1.00 10.33 2.53
N PRO A 90 0.17 10.28 1.86
CA PRO A 90 1.44 10.07 2.56
C PRO A 90 1.84 11.27 3.43
N TYR A 91 1.37 12.48 3.08
CA TYR A 91 1.71 13.71 3.79
C TYR A 91 0.53 14.68 3.83
N VAL A 92 0.33 15.32 4.99
CA VAL A 92 -0.61 16.43 5.19
C VAL A 92 0.19 17.68 5.53
N PHE A 93 0.01 18.74 4.75
CA PHE A 93 0.55 20.07 5.08
C PHE A 93 -0.45 20.81 5.96
N ALA A 94 0.00 21.34 7.09
CA ALA A 94 -0.83 22.11 8.01
C ALA A 94 -0.16 23.45 8.35
N ILE A 95 -0.95 24.52 8.36
CA ILE A 95 -0.54 25.86 8.80
C ILE A 95 -1.21 26.12 10.15
N PRO A 96 -0.45 26.35 11.23
CA PRO A 96 -1.04 26.67 12.54
C PRO A 96 -1.90 27.93 12.47
N GLY A 97 -3.06 27.92 13.14
CA GLY A 97 -3.98 29.07 13.14
C GLY A 97 -3.41 30.33 13.78
N ASN A 98 -2.37 30.21 14.60
CA ASN A 98 -1.64 31.31 15.22
C ASN A 98 -0.34 31.68 14.49
N ALA A 99 -0.13 31.20 13.26
CA ALA A 99 1.08 31.50 12.51
C ALA A 99 1.17 33.00 12.17
N ALA A 100 2.30 33.62 12.51
CA ALA A 100 2.54 35.05 12.27
C ALA A 100 2.55 35.45 10.78
N SER A 101 2.68 34.48 9.88
CA SER A 101 2.70 34.70 8.42
C SER A 101 1.97 33.57 7.69
N ALA A 102 0.74 33.29 8.11
CA ALA A 102 -0.11 32.25 7.51
C ALA A 102 -0.25 32.41 5.99
N ASP A 103 -0.47 33.65 5.51
CA ASP A 103 -0.61 33.94 4.08
C ASP A 103 0.67 33.60 3.29
N ALA A 104 1.84 33.94 3.82
CA ALA A 104 3.12 33.63 3.17
C ALA A 104 3.37 32.11 3.12
N ALA A 105 3.03 31.38 4.18
CA ALA A 105 3.12 29.93 4.21
C ALA A 105 2.17 29.29 3.18
N TRP A 106 0.98 29.86 3.00
CA TRP A 106 0.01 29.41 2.01
C TRP A 106 0.50 29.63 0.57
N GLU A 107 1.06 30.80 0.27
CA GLU A 107 1.64 31.07 -1.06
C GLU A 107 2.84 30.16 -1.36
N LEU A 108 3.67 29.85 -0.37
CA LEU A 108 4.74 28.87 -0.52
C LEU A 108 4.19 27.47 -0.84
N LEU A 109 3.13 27.03 -0.15
CA LEU A 109 2.53 25.72 -0.41
C LEU A 109 1.96 25.64 -1.83
N LYS A 110 1.25 26.68 -2.29
CA LYS A 110 0.77 26.76 -3.68
C LYS A 110 1.91 26.64 -4.68
N TYR A 111 3.05 27.29 -4.41
CA TYR A 111 4.22 27.21 -5.27
C TYR A 111 4.79 25.80 -5.32
N ILE A 112 4.99 25.16 -4.16
CA ILE A 112 5.51 23.78 -4.04
C ILE A 112 4.61 22.79 -4.81
N MET A 113 3.30 22.97 -4.72
CA MET A 113 2.30 22.11 -5.39
C MET A 113 1.97 22.56 -6.83
N SER A 114 2.69 23.53 -7.39
CA SER A 114 2.38 24.07 -8.72
C SER A 114 2.86 23.15 -9.85
N PRO A 115 2.25 23.23 -11.05
CA PRO A 115 2.75 22.55 -12.24
C PRO A 115 4.22 22.89 -12.56
N SER A 116 4.63 24.13 -12.30
CA SER A 116 6.02 24.56 -12.52
C SER A 116 7.02 23.78 -11.65
N GLN A 117 6.65 23.50 -10.40
CA GLN A 117 7.48 22.68 -9.51
C GLN A 117 7.40 21.20 -9.86
N ALA A 118 6.23 20.69 -10.23
CA ALA A 118 6.11 19.32 -10.73
C ALA A 118 7.02 19.07 -11.95
N ASN A 119 6.99 19.95 -12.95
CA ASN A 119 7.86 19.89 -14.13
C ASN A 119 9.34 20.05 -13.78
N ARG A 120 9.68 20.82 -12.75
CA ARG A 120 11.04 20.92 -12.25
C ARG A 120 11.50 19.61 -11.61
N LEU A 121 10.67 19.01 -10.75
CA LEU A 121 11.02 17.81 -9.99
C LEU A 121 11.30 16.61 -10.88
N VAL A 122 10.50 16.39 -11.93
CA VAL A 122 10.69 15.24 -12.85
C VAL A 122 12.00 15.31 -13.65
N ARG A 123 12.58 16.52 -13.81
CA ARG A 123 13.88 16.71 -14.48
C ARG A 123 15.06 16.33 -13.59
N PHE A 124 14.86 16.29 -12.28
CA PHE A 124 15.89 15.84 -11.35
C PHE A 124 15.73 14.34 -11.12
N ASN A 125 16.79 13.58 -11.39
CA ASN A 125 16.86 12.13 -11.20
C ASN A 125 16.81 11.70 -9.71
N TYR A 126 16.43 12.60 -8.81
CA TYR A 126 16.35 12.39 -7.35
C TYR A 126 14.98 11.89 -6.88
N GLY A 127 13.98 11.82 -7.75
CA GLY A 127 12.63 11.46 -7.33
C GLY A 127 11.84 10.80 -8.44
N SER A 128 11.92 9.48 -8.50
CA SER A 128 10.82 8.62 -8.99
C SER A 128 9.56 8.71 -8.11
N THR A 129 9.55 9.61 -7.12
CA THR A 129 8.35 10.08 -6.42
C THR A 129 7.52 10.96 -7.35
N LEU A 130 6.27 10.56 -7.56
CA LEU A 130 5.33 11.31 -8.38
C LEU A 130 4.90 12.59 -7.67
N PRO A 131 5.02 13.79 -8.30
CA PRO A 131 4.50 15.03 -7.72
C PRO A 131 2.98 14.97 -7.54
N THR A 132 2.42 15.72 -6.60
CA THR A 132 0.95 15.76 -6.37
C THR A 132 0.17 16.22 -7.60
N VAL A 133 0.73 17.14 -8.37
CA VAL A 133 0.17 17.59 -9.66
C VAL A 133 0.99 16.97 -10.78
N ALA A 134 0.32 16.38 -11.77
CA ALA A 134 0.99 15.78 -12.91
C ALA A 134 1.86 16.81 -13.66
N ALA A 135 3.15 16.52 -13.76
CA ALA A 135 4.04 17.15 -14.73
C ALA A 135 3.55 16.86 -16.17
N GLU A 136 3.91 17.69 -17.13
CA GLU A 136 3.54 17.50 -18.54
C GLU A 136 4.05 16.15 -19.07
N GLU A 137 5.32 15.86 -18.83
CA GLU A 137 5.97 14.57 -19.19
C GLU A 137 5.27 13.35 -18.53
N ALA A 138 4.76 13.52 -17.31
CA ALA A 138 4.06 12.44 -16.59
C ALA A 138 2.68 12.12 -17.19
N LYS A 139 2.08 13.04 -17.95
CA LYS A 139 0.83 12.79 -18.68
C LYS A 139 1.06 11.97 -19.94
N GLU A 140 2.27 12.00 -20.48
CA GLU A 140 2.67 11.29 -21.69
C GLU A 140 3.28 9.91 -21.39
N SER A 141 3.87 9.73 -20.20
CA SER A 141 4.36 8.43 -19.72
C SER A 141 3.20 7.51 -19.35
N GLU A 142 3.03 6.40 -20.08
CA GLU A 142 2.01 5.38 -19.77
C GLU A 142 2.14 4.85 -18.33
N ARG A 143 3.35 4.83 -17.78
CA ARG A 143 3.65 4.30 -16.43
C ARG A 143 3.29 5.26 -15.30
N SER A 144 3.48 6.57 -15.50
CA SER A 144 3.16 7.58 -14.49
C SER A 144 1.71 8.07 -14.61
N ALA A 145 1.17 8.10 -15.83
CA ALA A 145 -0.19 8.58 -16.11
C ALA A 145 -1.27 7.74 -15.41
N VAL A 146 -0.99 6.48 -15.06
CA VAL A 146 -1.95 5.65 -14.33
C VAL A 146 -2.33 6.28 -12.98
N PHE A 147 -1.36 6.79 -12.21
CA PHE A 147 -1.59 7.38 -10.88
C PHE A 147 -2.40 8.68 -10.93
N TYR A 148 -2.36 9.40 -12.06
CA TYR A 148 -3.09 10.66 -12.24
C TYR A 148 -4.44 10.48 -12.93
N ARG A 149 -4.66 9.34 -13.61
CA ARG A 149 -5.92 9.01 -14.26
C ARG A 149 -6.87 8.24 -13.35
N THR A 150 -6.35 7.52 -12.36
CA THR A 150 -7.18 6.76 -11.44
C THR A 150 -8.12 7.70 -10.70
N ALA A 151 -9.43 7.52 -10.93
CA ALA A 151 -10.44 8.21 -10.17
C ALA A 151 -10.53 7.55 -8.78
N VAL A 152 -10.40 8.39 -7.75
CA VAL A 152 -10.64 7.99 -6.37
C VAL A 152 -12.11 8.21 -6.08
N ASP A 153 -12.80 7.20 -5.53
CA ASP A 153 -14.14 7.37 -4.99
C ASP A 153 -14.04 7.97 -3.57
N PRO A 154 -14.38 9.26 -3.38
CA PRO A 154 -14.21 9.91 -2.08
C PRO A 154 -15.13 9.34 -1.01
N ALA A 155 -16.32 8.83 -1.38
CA ALA A 155 -17.25 8.22 -0.43
C ALA A 155 -16.69 6.90 0.09
N TYR A 156 -16.15 6.09 -0.82
CA TYR A 156 -15.48 4.84 -0.46
C TYR A 156 -14.22 5.10 0.40
N VAL A 157 -13.41 6.11 0.06
CA VAL A 157 -12.24 6.48 0.87
C VAL A 157 -12.64 6.90 2.28
N LEU A 158 -13.69 7.70 2.41
CA LEU A 158 -14.21 8.10 3.73
C LEU A 158 -14.70 6.90 4.52
N GLU A 159 -15.49 6.01 3.90
CA GLU A 159 -15.96 4.77 4.53
C GLU A 159 -14.78 3.91 5.03
N VAL A 160 -13.75 3.74 4.20
CA VAL A 160 -12.53 3.01 4.56
C VAL A 160 -11.81 3.70 5.72
N ALA A 161 -11.68 5.02 5.69
CA ALA A 161 -11.02 5.79 6.76
C ALA A 161 -11.78 5.69 8.09
N GLU A 162 -13.11 5.82 8.07
CA GLU A 162 -13.97 5.68 9.24
C GLU A 162 -13.90 4.25 9.81
N ARG A 163 -14.00 3.24 8.94
CA ARG A 163 -13.83 1.83 9.31
C ARG A 163 -12.46 1.58 9.92
N ASN A 164 -11.40 2.12 9.31
CA ASN A 164 -10.04 2.01 9.82
C ASN A 164 -9.82 2.79 11.12
N ALA A 165 -10.65 3.77 11.44
CA ALA A 165 -10.60 4.51 12.70
C ALA A 165 -11.30 3.76 13.85
N ASP A 166 -12.27 2.89 13.55
CA ASP A 166 -13.00 2.08 14.52
C ASP A 166 -12.05 1.16 15.32
N PRO A 167 -11.97 1.30 16.66
CA PRO A 167 -11.12 0.46 17.51
C PRO A 167 -11.41 -1.04 17.39
N VAL A 168 -12.68 -1.42 17.25
CA VAL A 168 -13.09 -2.83 17.15
C VAL A 168 -12.61 -3.42 15.82
N TYR A 169 -12.75 -2.65 14.74
CA TYR A 169 -12.24 -3.05 13.43
C TYR A 169 -10.71 -3.16 13.43
N LYS A 170 -9.99 -2.22 14.05
CA LYS A 170 -8.53 -2.31 14.20
C LYS A 170 -8.10 -3.58 14.93
N GLU A 171 -8.74 -3.91 16.04
CA GLU A 171 -8.43 -5.12 16.80
C GLU A 171 -8.69 -6.39 15.96
N LEU A 172 -9.81 -6.42 15.24
CA LEU A 172 -10.17 -7.50 14.34
C LEU A 172 -9.11 -7.71 13.26
N VAL A 173 -8.75 -6.64 12.53
CA VAL A 173 -7.77 -6.69 11.45
C VAL A 173 -6.39 -7.10 11.97
N ASN A 174 -5.97 -6.60 13.14
CA ASN A 174 -4.71 -6.99 13.75
C ASN A 174 -4.68 -8.47 14.15
N ALA A 175 -5.78 -9.00 14.70
CA ALA A 175 -5.90 -10.42 15.03
C ALA A 175 -5.86 -11.29 13.77
N ALA A 176 -6.63 -10.91 12.75
CA ALA A 176 -6.64 -11.53 11.43
C ALA A 176 -5.25 -11.56 10.78
N TRP A 177 -4.55 -10.42 10.78
CA TRP A 177 -3.19 -10.30 10.26
C TRP A 177 -2.21 -11.18 11.04
N SER A 178 -2.24 -11.13 12.38
CA SER A 178 -1.36 -11.94 13.24
C SER A 178 -1.52 -13.44 12.97
N GLU A 179 -2.76 -13.92 12.81
CA GLU A 179 -3.03 -15.32 12.54
C GLU A 179 -2.64 -15.72 11.11
N ALA A 180 -2.97 -14.90 10.11
CA ALA A 180 -2.55 -15.13 8.74
C ALA A 180 -1.02 -15.16 8.63
N TYR A 181 -0.32 -14.22 9.28
CA TYR A 181 1.14 -14.15 9.30
C TYR A 181 1.76 -15.41 9.94
N LYS A 182 1.26 -15.85 11.10
CA LYS A 182 1.75 -17.06 11.77
C LYS A 182 1.61 -18.31 10.90
N ARG A 183 0.50 -18.43 10.16
CA ARG A 183 0.24 -19.62 9.33
C ARG A 183 0.97 -19.56 7.99
N THR A 184 1.17 -18.38 7.42
CA THR A 184 1.94 -18.20 6.18
C THR A 184 3.44 -18.38 6.38
N GLN A 185 4.00 -18.06 7.56
CA GLN A 185 5.40 -18.37 7.88
C GLN A 185 5.69 -19.87 8.10
N ASN A 186 4.66 -20.71 8.20
CA ASN A 186 4.77 -22.15 8.44
C ASN A 186 4.24 -22.99 7.27
N LEU A 187 4.20 -22.44 6.05
CA LEU A 187 3.73 -23.15 4.84
C LEU A 187 4.66 -24.26 4.34
N GLY A 188 5.76 -24.53 5.06
CA GLY A 188 6.59 -25.71 4.80
C GLY A 188 5.80 -26.99 5.07
N ASP A 189 5.43 -27.68 4.00
CA ASP A 189 4.83 -29.02 3.90
C ASP A 189 3.36 -29.21 4.32
N GLU A 190 2.72 -28.26 5.01
CA GLU A 190 1.27 -28.30 5.28
C GLU A 190 0.54 -27.23 4.45
N ALA A 191 -0.20 -27.69 3.42
CA ALA A 191 -1.08 -26.83 2.64
C ALA A 191 -1.95 -25.98 3.57
N LEU A 192 -1.99 -24.66 3.35
CA LEU A 192 -2.82 -23.74 4.13
C LEU A 192 -4.28 -24.24 4.13
N ASP A 193 -4.76 -24.79 5.25
CA ASP A 193 -6.18 -25.12 5.41
C ASP A 193 -6.98 -23.81 5.53
N VAL A 194 -7.38 -23.30 4.37
CA VAL A 194 -8.15 -22.06 4.23
C VAL A 194 -9.46 -22.11 5.03
N PRO A 195 -10.27 -23.18 4.96
CA PRO A 195 -11.42 -23.34 5.84
C PRO A 195 -11.07 -23.19 7.34
N ALA A 196 -10.02 -23.84 7.82
CA ALA A 196 -9.60 -23.73 9.22
C ALA A 196 -9.12 -22.32 9.59
N LEU A 197 -8.35 -21.67 8.71
CA LEU A 197 -7.94 -20.28 8.88
C LEU A 197 -9.16 -19.35 8.99
N LEU A 198 -10.10 -19.44 8.04
CA LEU A 198 -11.31 -18.62 8.04
C LEU A 198 -12.16 -18.84 9.29
N LYS A 199 -12.30 -20.10 9.72
CA LYS A 199 -13.01 -20.43 10.97
C LYS A 199 -12.32 -19.83 12.19
N ALA A 200 -11.00 -19.88 12.27
CA ALA A 200 -10.23 -19.26 13.35
C ALA A 200 -10.38 -17.73 13.36
N MET A 201 -10.31 -17.10 12.20
CA MET A 201 -10.54 -15.65 12.04
C MET A 201 -11.94 -15.24 12.49
N GLN A 202 -12.96 -16.01 12.11
CA GLN A 202 -14.35 -15.78 12.51
C GLN A 202 -14.54 -15.91 14.02
N ALA A 203 -13.98 -16.95 14.65
CA ALA A 203 -14.09 -17.14 16.09
C ALA A 203 -13.42 -15.99 16.88
N MET A 204 -12.23 -15.54 16.44
CA MET A 204 -11.57 -14.38 17.03
C MET A 204 -12.41 -13.11 16.87
N ALA A 205 -13.04 -12.92 15.71
CA ALA A 205 -13.93 -11.80 15.47
C ALA A 205 -15.11 -11.75 16.44
N GLU A 206 -15.78 -12.88 16.63
CA GLU A 206 -16.91 -13.03 17.52
C GLU A 206 -16.52 -12.77 18.99
N GLU A 207 -15.36 -13.27 19.42
CA GLU A 207 -14.82 -13.02 20.76
C GLU A 207 -14.56 -11.53 20.99
N LYS A 208 -13.88 -10.86 20.05
CA LYS A 208 -13.56 -9.42 20.16
C LYS A 208 -14.82 -8.55 20.15
N LEU A 209 -15.79 -8.88 19.30
CA LEU A 209 -17.09 -8.21 19.28
C LEU A 209 -17.85 -8.39 20.59
N ALA A 210 -17.82 -9.60 21.18
CA ALA A 210 -18.44 -9.86 22.48
C ALA A 210 -17.76 -9.05 23.61
N ALA A 211 -16.43 -9.02 23.62
CA ALA A 211 -15.65 -8.24 24.59
C ALA A 211 -15.96 -6.73 24.49
N ALA A 212 -15.97 -6.17 23.28
CA ALA A 212 -16.29 -4.76 23.05
C ALA A 212 -17.71 -4.38 23.52
N ARG A 213 -18.69 -5.25 23.27
CA ARG A 213 -20.08 -5.07 23.75
C ARG A 213 -20.17 -5.11 25.27
N SER A 214 -19.42 -5.99 25.94
CA SER A 214 -19.39 -6.10 27.40
C SER A 214 -18.68 -4.92 28.09
N GLY A 215 -17.70 -4.29 27.44
CA GLY A 215 -17.01 -3.10 27.94
C GLY A 215 -17.81 -1.80 27.78
N SER A 216 -18.64 -1.70 26.74
CA SER A 216 -19.50 -0.53 26.50
C SER A 216 -20.62 -0.38 27.55
N THR A 217 -21.12 -1.49 28.10
CA THR A 217 -22.17 -1.49 29.14
C THR A 217 -21.72 -0.97 30.51
N ALA A 218 -20.42 -0.76 30.75
CA ALA A 218 -19.91 -0.28 32.03
C ALA A 218 -19.88 1.27 32.17
N SER A 219 -20.08 2.03 31.08
CA SER A 219 -19.86 3.50 31.07
C SER A 219 -21.14 4.36 31.15
N THR A 220 -22.35 3.80 31.20
CA THR A 220 -23.61 4.59 31.20
C THR A 220 -24.21 4.83 32.59
N GLY A 221 -23.43 4.66 33.66
CA GLY A 221 -23.90 4.75 35.06
C GLY A 221 -23.60 6.06 35.79
N GLY A 222 -23.36 7.17 35.08
CA GLY A 222 -23.08 8.47 35.71
C GLY A 222 -24.04 9.55 35.20
N THR A 223 -25.11 9.78 35.93
CA THR A 223 -26.07 10.88 35.72
C THR A 223 -26.47 11.41 37.10
N PRO A 224 -27.01 12.64 37.21
CA PRO A 224 -26.56 13.95 36.74
C PRO A 224 -25.94 14.82 37.85
#